data_AF-A0A7V4PKF7-F1
#
_entry.id   AF-A0A7V4PKF7-F1
#
_cell.length_a   1.000
_cell.length_b   1.000
_cell.length_c   1.000
_cell.angle_alpha   90.00
_cell.angle_beta   90.00
_cell.angle_gamma   90.00
#
_symmetry.space_group_name_H-M   'P 1'
#
loop_
_entity.id
_entity.type
_entity.pdbx_description
1 polymer ?
#
loop_
_entity_poly.entity_id
_entity_poly.type
_entity_poly.pdbx_seq_one_letter_code
_entity_poly.pdbx_strand_id
1 'polypeptide(L)'
;MDLYEILMKRRSIRVFQEREIPDEIVEKLLDVAIHGPSGGNLQPFSIILVRSQKGKKKLAELSGGQPWVTKAPLTMIFCLDFFRIKRWADSCEVDFKGEKALNHFLIAYADLMIAAQSVAILAETYGLGSVYIGSIQHEIDETRKYFEIPEYVLPMMLLSIGFPKSIPPSIPKLKKEIMIHKERYRKPSDEEIRRALEEKYGPVDQNLEKYLERIFIEALEAEKLDAPNDMERVKKQMKRLDIQNNAQFLFKVRYPTKVMVRMNQRFKESFKNAGFEIF
;
A
#
# COMPACT_ATOMS: atom_id res chain seq x y z
N MET A 1 -1.51 25.23 -7.59
CA MET A 1 -0.54 24.13 -7.76
C MET A 1 -0.95 23.38 -8.99
N ASP A 2 -0.09 23.25 -9.99
CA ASP A 2 -0.42 22.46 -11.17
C ASP A 2 -0.29 20.94 -10.87
N LEU A 3 -0.70 20.10 -11.82
CA LEU A 3 -0.67 18.64 -11.64
C LEU A 3 0.76 18.11 -11.45
N TYR A 4 1.75 18.71 -12.12
CA TYR A 4 3.15 18.31 -11.98
C TYR A 4 3.63 18.56 -10.55
N GLU A 5 3.37 19.75 -10.02
CA GLU A 5 3.70 20.10 -8.64
C GLU A 5 3.00 19.21 -7.62
N ILE A 6 1.73 18.85 -7.84
CA ILE A 6 0.99 17.88 -7.02
C ILE A 6 1.74 16.54 -6.97
N LEU A 7 2.06 15.99 -8.14
CA LEU A 7 2.74 14.69 -8.25
C LEU A 7 4.12 14.72 -7.58
N MET A 8 4.85 15.82 -7.72
CA MET A 8 6.17 15.98 -7.12
C MET A 8 6.14 16.24 -5.61
N LYS A 9 5.05 16.80 -5.07
CA LYS A 9 4.88 17.09 -3.64
C LYS A 9 4.12 16.01 -2.86
N ARG A 10 3.43 15.08 -3.54
CA ARG A 10 2.71 13.96 -2.90
C ARG A 10 3.60 13.20 -1.89
N ARG A 11 3.08 12.99 -0.67
CA ARG A 11 3.71 12.16 0.38
C ARG A 11 2.65 11.24 0.99
N SER A 12 3.09 10.18 1.67
CA SER A 12 2.16 9.38 2.46
C SER A 12 1.81 10.12 3.75
N ILE A 13 0.54 10.44 3.96
CA ILE A 13 0.05 11.13 5.17
C ILE A 13 -0.47 10.10 6.17
N ARG A 14 0.01 10.17 7.41
CA ARG A 14 -0.38 9.26 8.50
C ARG A 14 -0.87 9.98 9.76
N VAL A 15 -0.91 11.30 9.73
CA VAL A 15 -1.49 12.13 10.79
C VAL A 15 -2.62 12.93 10.18
N PHE A 16 -3.85 12.56 10.50
CA PHE A 16 -5.05 13.19 9.95
C PHE A 16 -5.69 14.12 10.99
N GLN A 17 -6.36 15.16 10.51
CA GLN A 17 -7.30 15.94 11.30
C GLN A 17 -8.57 15.11 11.54
N GLU A 18 -9.34 15.42 12.59
CA GLU A 18 -10.66 14.82 12.86
C GLU A 18 -11.77 15.39 11.95
N ARG A 19 -11.38 15.97 10.80
CA ARG A 19 -12.28 16.61 9.84
C ARG A 19 -12.76 15.58 8.83
N GLU A 20 -14.08 15.40 8.74
CA GLU A 20 -14.73 14.56 7.73
C GLU A 20 -14.50 15.09 6.30
N ILE A 21 -14.51 14.16 5.33
CA ILE A 21 -14.42 14.50 3.90
C ILE A 21 -15.85 14.69 3.38
N PRO A 22 -16.21 15.87 2.81
CA PRO A 22 -17.51 16.08 2.20
C PRO A 22 -17.87 15.01 1.16
N ASP A 23 -19.14 14.60 1.13
CA ASP A 23 -19.62 13.55 0.21
C ASP A 23 -19.41 13.91 -1.25
N GLU A 24 -19.60 15.18 -1.62
CA GLU A 24 -19.31 15.68 -2.97
C GLU A 24 -17.85 15.46 -3.42
N ILE A 25 -16.90 15.46 -2.48
CA ILE A 25 -15.50 15.18 -2.78
C ILE A 25 -15.33 13.67 -2.92
N VAL A 26 -15.95 12.87 -2.05
CA VAL A 26 -15.88 11.40 -2.13
C VAL A 26 -16.45 10.88 -3.44
N GLU A 27 -17.58 11.40 -3.92
CA GLU A 27 -18.14 11.04 -5.22
C GLU A 27 -17.15 11.32 -6.36
N LYS A 28 -16.51 12.49 -6.37
CA LYS A 28 -15.47 12.80 -7.37
C LYS A 28 -14.26 11.87 -7.29
N LEU A 29 -13.88 11.43 -6.08
CA LEU A 29 -12.84 10.42 -5.90
C LEU A 29 -13.25 9.09 -6.53
N LEU A 30 -14.51 8.67 -6.35
CA LEU A 30 -15.04 7.46 -6.97
C LEU A 30 -15.08 7.57 -8.49
N ASP A 31 -15.51 8.71 -9.04
CA ASP A 31 -15.55 8.98 -10.48
C ASP A 31 -14.17 8.77 -11.12
N VAL A 32 -13.10 9.35 -10.55
CA VAL A 32 -11.74 9.17 -11.11
C VAL A 32 -11.18 7.76 -10.88
N ALA A 33 -11.66 7.05 -9.87
CA ALA A 33 -11.28 5.66 -9.65
C ALA A 33 -11.79 4.77 -10.79
N ILE A 34 -13.06 4.94 -11.18
CA ILE A 34 -13.70 4.14 -12.25
C ILE A 34 -13.34 4.61 -13.66
N HIS A 35 -12.91 5.87 -13.82
CA HIS A 35 -12.52 6.43 -15.12
C HIS A 35 -11.10 6.03 -15.56
N GLY A 36 -10.30 5.41 -14.68
CA GLY A 36 -8.95 4.96 -15.02
C GLY A 36 -8.94 3.91 -16.15
N PRO A 37 -7.86 3.83 -16.95
CA PRO A 37 -7.74 2.77 -17.95
C PRO A 37 -7.78 1.38 -17.31
N SER A 38 -8.44 0.45 -18.00
CA SER A 38 -8.62 -0.94 -17.55
C SER A 38 -8.35 -1.91 -18.70
N GLY A 39 -7.65 -3.01 -18.41
CA GLY A 39 -7.35 -4.07 -19.38
C GLY A 39 -8.61 -4.68 -19.98
N GLY A 40 -8.76 -4.58 -21.31
CA GLY A 40 -9.97 -5.01 -22.01
C GLY A 40 -11.24 -4.24 -21.59
N ASN A 41 -11.09 -3.13 -20.86
CA ASN A 41 -12.15 -2.38 -20.20
C ASN A 41 -13.08 -3.25 -19.33
N LEU A 42 -12.56 -4.35 -18.76
CA LEU A 42 -13.34 -5.26 -17.92
C LEU A 42 -13.63 -4.70 -16.51
N GLN A 43 -12.82 -3.73 -16.07
CA GLN A 43 -12.87 -3.10 -14.75
C GLN A 43 -12.95 -4.14 -13.62
N PRO A 44 -11.99 -5.09 -13.52
CA PRO A 44 -12.02 -6.22 -12.58
C PRO A 44 -11.63 -5.81 -11.15
N PHE A 45 -12.23 -4.73 -10.64
CA PHE A 45 -12.01 -4.25 -9.29
C PHE A 45 -13.30 -3.72 -8.65
N SER A 46 -13.30 -3.64 -7.32
CA SER A 46 -14.35 -3.08 -6.47
C SER A 46 -13.74 -2.17 -5.41
N ILE A 47 -14.51 -1.22 -4.90
CA ILE A 47 -14.09 -0.33 -3.81
C ILE A 47 -15.12 -0.40 -2.69
N ILE A 48 -14.68 -0.69 -1.46
CA ILE A 48 -15.52 -0.64 -0.26
C ILE A 48 -15.15 0.60 0.54
N LEU A 49 -16.12 1.48 0.79
CA LEU A 49 -15.93 2.69 1.60
C LEU A 49 -16.14 2.40 3.09
N VAL A 50 -15.12 2.67 3.90
CA VAL A 50 -15.18 2.46 5.35
C VAL A 50 -14.96 3.78 6.08
N ARG A 51 -16.08 4.35 6.56
CA ARG A 51 -16.09 5.55 7.42
C ARG A 51 -16.43 5.24 8.88
N SER A 52 -17.17 4.16 9.14
CA SER A 52 -17.61 3.82 10.49
C SER A 52 -16.42 3.55 11.41
N GLN A 53 -16.46 4.07 12.64
CA GLN A 53 -15.36 3.88 13.58
C GLN A 53 -15.11 2.41 13.90
N LYS A 54 -16.17 1.60 13.94
CA LYS A 54 -16.08 0.14 14.12
C LYS A 54 -15.34 -0.52 12.96
N GLY A 55 -15.67 -0.18 11.71
CA GLY A 55 -15.01 -0.72 10.53
C GLY A 55 -13.55 -0.29 10.42
N LYS A 56 -13.25 0.99 10.68
CA LYS A 56 -11.88 1.51 10.66
C LYS A 56 -10.98 0.90 11.74
N LYS A 57 -11.52 0.69 12.96
CA LYS A 57 -10.82 -0.06 14.02
C LYS A 57 -10.51 -1.48 13.57
N LYS A 58 -11.48 -2.17 12.98
CA LYS A 58 -11.26 -3.52 12.46
C LYS A 58 -10.19 -3.57 11.36
N LEU A 59 -10.21 -2.63 10.42
CA LEU A 59 -9.17 -2.54 9.39
C LEU A 59 -7.79 -2.28 9.97
N ALA A 60 -7.68 -1.46 11.01
CA ALA A 60 -6.41 -1.23 11.70
C ALA A 60 -5.88 -2.52 12.34
N GLU A 61 -6.73 -3.29 13.03
CA GLU A 61 -6.38 -4.62 13.56
C GLU A 61 -5.87 -5.55 12.46
N LEU A 62 -6.61 -5.65 11.35
CA LEU A 62 -6.27 -6.48 10.18
C LEU A 62 -5.09 -5.94 9.37
N SER A 63 -4.57 -4.77 9.71
CA SER A 63 -3.43 -4.12 9.06
C SER A 63 -2.24 -3.99 10.01
N GLY A 64 -2.09 -4.90 10.98
CA GLY A 64 -0.95 -4.87 11.91
C GLY A 64 -0.98 -3.72 12.90
N GLY A 65 -2.18 -3.24 13.27
CA GLY A 65 -2.38 -2.22 14.29
C GLY A 65 -2.06 -0.79 13.86
N GLN A 66 -2.06 -0.50 12.55
CA GLN A 66 -1.69 0.81 12.02
C GLN A 66 -2.70 1.91 12.44
N PRO A 67 -2.31 2.88 13.30
CA PRO A 67 -3.27 3.80 13.92
C PRO A 67 -3.90 4.78 12.92
N TRP A 68 -3.17 5.16 11.88
CA TRP A 68 -3.66 6.04 10.82
C TRP A 68 -4.89 5.50 10.08
N VAL A 69 -5.06 4.17 10.02
CA VAL A 69 -6.26 3.55 9.44
C VAL A 69 -7.51 3.87 10.26
N THR A 70 -7.37 3.89 11.59
CA THR A 70 -8.46 4.27 12.51
C THR A 70 -8.73 5.77 12.49
N LYS A 71 -7.67 6.58 12.35
CA LYS A 71 -7.72 8.04 12.47
C LYS A 71 -8.15 8.75 11.18
N ALA A 72 -7.95 8.15 10.02
CA ALA A 72 -8.44 8.71 8.76
C ALA A 72 -9.98 8.77 8.78
N PRO A 73 -10.61 9.88 8.33
CA PRO A 73 -12.07 9.96 8.20
C PRO A 73 -12.61 8.92 7.21
N LEU A 74 -11.85 8.61 6.15
CA LEU A 74 -12.21 7.61 5.14
C LEU A 74 -11.06 6.61 4.94
N THR A 75 -11.37 5.31 4.94
CA THR A 75 -10.48 4.28 4.39
C THR A 75 -11.23 3.51 3.31
N MET A 76 -10.62 3.41 2.13
CA MET A 76 -11.14 2.62 1.01
C MET A 76 -10.44 1.26 0.96
N ILE A 77 -11.20 0.17 0.80
CA ILE A 77 -10.66 -1.16 0.47
C ILE A 77 -10.75 -1.34 -1.04
N PHE A 78 -9.62 -1.41 -1.72
CA PHE A 78 -9.54 -1.74 -3.13
C PHE A 78 -9.43 -3.25 -3.28
N CYS A 79 -10.42 -3.84 -3.93
CA CYS A 79 -10.57 -5.27 -4.12
C CYS A 79 -10.36 -5.63 -5.58
N LEU A 80 -9.59 -6.68 -5.86
CA LEU A 80 -9.62 -7.34 -7.17
C LEU A 80 -10.92 -8.13 -7.23
N ASP A 81 -11.71 -7.97 -8.29
CA ASP A 81 -13.08 -8.49 -8.38
C ASP A 81 -13.31 -9.21 -9.71
N PHE A 82 -13.32 -10.54 -9.65
CA PHE A 82 -13.75 -11.42 -10.73
C PHE A 82 -15.17 -11.95 -10.53
N PHE A 83 -15.80 -11.69 -9.38
CA PHE A 83 -17.15 -12.13 -9.08
C PHE A 83 -18.14 -11.59 -10.12
N ARG A 84 -18.13 -10.29 -10.38
CA ARG A 84 -19.06 -9.68 -11.35
C ARG A 84 -18.89 -10.25 -12.76
N ILE A 85 -17.64 -10.42 -13.19
CA ILE A 85 -17.31 -10.89 -14.53
C ILE A 85 -17.72 -12.37 -14.68
N LYS A 86 -17.45 -13.19 -13.66
CA LYS A 86 -17.83 -14.60 -13.66
C LYS A 86 -19.35 -14.77 -13.67
N ARG A 87 -20.06 -14.02 -12.82
CA ARG A 87 -21.53 -14.00 -12.81
C ARG A 87 -22.13 -13.59 -14.15
N TRP A 88 -21.54 -12.60 -14.81
CA TRP A 88 -21.96 -12.20 -16.15
C TRP A 88 -21.71 -13.30 -17.18
N ALA A 89 -20.51 -13.89 -17.20
CA ALA A 89 -20.17 -15.00 -18.10
C ALA A 89 -21.11 -16.20 -17.91
N ASP A 90 -21.34 -16.62 -16.66
CA ASP A 90 -22.27 -17.69 -16.31
C ASP A 90 -23.70 -17.38 -16.80
N SER A 91 -24.17 -16.13 -16.65
CA SER A 91 -25.50 -15.70 -17.10
C SER A 91 -25.67 -15.71 -18.62
N CYS A 92 -24.56 -15.72 -19.36
CA CYS A 92 -24.51 -15.81 -20.80
C CYS A 92 -24.08 -17.21 -21.29
N GLU A 93 -24.02 -18.20 -20.39
CA GLU A 93 -23.63 -19.59 -20.70
C GLU A 93 -22.23 -19.71 -21.33
N VAL A 94 -21.29 -18.84 -20.92
CA VAL A 94 -19.89 -18.86 -21.38
C VAL A 94 -18.92 -18.93 -20.20
N ASP A 95 -17.73 -19.49 -20.46
CA ASP A 95 -16.70 -19.64 -19.45
C ASP A 95 -15.89 -18.36 -19.25
N PHE A 96 -15.76 -17.93 -17.98
CA PHE A 96 -14.67 -17.04 -17.53
C PHE A 96 -13.78 -17.78 -16.53
N LYS A 97 -12.48 -17.88 -16.85
CA LYS A 97 -11.46 -18.62 -16.08
C LYS A 97 -10.35 -17.70 -15.54
N GLY A 98 -10.65 -16.43 -15.31
CA GLY A 98 -9.68 -15.45 -14.82
C GLY A 98 -9.04 -15.86 -13.49
N GLU A 99 -9.78 -16.54 -12.62
CA GLU A 99 -9.32 -17.05 -11.33
C GLU A 99 -8.25 -18.15 -11.45
N LYS A 100 -8.05 -18.72 -12.64
CA LYS A 100 -7.05 -19.75 -12.95
C LYS A 100 -5.89 -19.18 -13.77
N ALA A 101 -5.92 -17.90 -14.12
CA ALA A 101 -4.99 -17.30 -15.06
C ALA A 101 -4.18 -16.18 -14.40
N LEU A 102 -2.89 -16.45 -14.13
CA LEU A 102 -1.97 -15.46 -13.55
C LEU A 102 -1.94 -14.15 -14.35
N ASN A 103 -1.98 -14.22 -15.67
CA ASN A 103 -2.00 -13.03 -16.52
C ASN A 103 -3.23 -12.14 -16.25
N HIS A 104 -4.42 -12.72 -16.12
CA HIS A 104 -5.63 -11.97 -15.80
C HIS A 104 -5.54 -11.34 -14.41
N PHE A 105 -4.98 -12.05 -13.43
CA PHE A 105 -4.73 -11.50 -12.11
C PHE A 105 -3.76 -10.29 -12.15
N LEU A 106 -2.66 -10.39 -12.90
CA LEU A 106 -1.70 -9.29 -13.04
C LEU A 106 -2.31 -8.05 -13.69
N ILE A 107 -3.14 -8.24 -14.72
CA ILE A 107 -3.91 -7.16 -15.37
C ILE A 107 -4.88 -6.53 -14.36
N ALA A 108 -5.67 -7.34 -13.65
CA ALA A 108 -6.65 -6.84 -12.70
C ALA A 108 -6.01 -6.12 -11.50
N TYR A 109 -4.85 -6.59 -11.02
CA TYR A 109 -4.09 -5.91 -10.00
C TYR A 109 -3.54 -4.56 -10.49
N ALA A 110 -3.12 -4.46 -11.77
CA ALA A 110 -2.70 -3.19 -12.35
C ALA A 110 -3.86 -2.19 -12.44
N ASP A 111 -5.03 -2.62 -12.92
CA ASP A 111 -6.25 -1.82 -13.00
C ASP A 111 -6.64 -1.25 -11.62
N LEU A 112 -6.60 -2.10 -10.60
CA LEU A 112 -6.86 -1.72 -9.20
C LEU A 112 -5.89 -0.64 -8.72
N MET A 113 -4.60 -0.79 -9.00
CA MET A 113 -3.58 0.18 -8.59
C MET A 113 -3.69 1.51 -9.34
N ILE A 114 -4.12 1.49 -10.61
CA ILE A 114 -4.44 2.68 -11.40
C ILE A 114 -5.61 3.43 -10.74
N ALA A 115 -6.72 2.74 -10.44
CA ALA A 115 -7.88 3.33 -9.77
C ALA A 115 -7.49 3.98 -8.43
N ALA A 116 -6.73 3.27 -7.60
CA ALA A 116 -6.27 3.81 -6.31
C ALA A 116 -5.34 5.02 -6.49
N GLN A 117 -4.46 5.02 -7.49
CA GLN A 117 -3.54 6.12 -7.74
C GLN A 117 -4.26 7.36 -8.29
N SER A 118 -5.29 7.19 -9.13
CA SER A 118 -6.16 8.28 -9.57
C SER A 118 -6.85 8.96 -8.38
N VAL A 119 -7.39 8.18 -7.44
CA VAL A 119 -7.95 8.69 -6.18
C VAL A 119 -6.90 9.47 -5.40
N ALA A 120 -5.71 8.90 -5.20
CA ALA A 120 -4.64 9.55 -4.43
C ALA A 120 -4.20 10.89 -5.05
N ILE A 121 -4.17 11.00 -6.38
CA ILE A 121 -3.82 12.23 -7.09
C ILE A 121 -4.92 13.28 -6.95
N LEU A 122 -6.18 12.90 -7.20
CA LEU A 122 -7.29 13.84 -7.09
C LEU A 122 -7.46 14.34 -5.65
N ALA A 123 -7.27 13.48 -4.65
CA ALA A 123 -7.33 13.84 -3.23
C ALA A 123 -6.41 15.04 -2.90
N GLU A 124 -5.18 15.06 -3.42
CA GLU A 124 -4.23 16.16 -3.21
C GLU A 124 -4.74 17.51 -3.74
N THR A 125 -5.55 17.50 -4.82
CA THR A 125 -6.15 18.74 -5.36
C THR A 125 -7.14 19.40 -4.40
N TYR A 126 -7.75 18.61 -3.51
CA TYR A 126 -8.67 19.06 -2.46
C TYR A 126 -7.96 19.32 -1.12
N GLY A 127 -6.62 19.28 -1.10
CA GLY A 127 -5.83 19.41 0.13
C GLY A 127 -5.93 18.19 1.05
N LEU A 128 -6.37 17.04 0.53
CA LEU A 128 -6.39 15.78 1.26
C LEU A 128 -5.03 15.06 1.10
N GLY A 129 -4.61 14.39 2.16
CA GLY A 129 -3.52 13.45 2.15
C GLY A 129 -4.01 12.01 2.04
N SER A 130 -3.14 11.10 1.59
CA SER A 130 -3.46 9.67 1.57
C SER A 130 -2.25 8.79 1.93
N VAL A 131 -2.53 7.55 2.34
CA VAL A 131 -1.51 6.52 2.56
C VAL A 131 -2.03 5.15 2.12
N TYR A 132 -1.18 4.42 1.40
CA TYR A 132 -1.42 3.04 0.99
C TYR A 132 -1.07 2.07 2.12
N ILE A 133 -1.92 1.05 2.33
CA ILE A 133 -1.70 -0.01 3.30
C ILE A 133 -1.84 -1.38 2.64
N GLY A 134 -0.70 -1.99 2.30
CA GLY A 134 -0.64 -3.31 1.68
C GLY A 134 -0.65 -4.49 2.68
N SER A 135 -0.47 -4.23 3.98
CA SER A 135 -0.48 -5.27 5.01
C SER A 135 -1.81 -6.00 5.13
N ILE A 136 -2.89 -5.44 4.58
CA ILE A 136 -4.20 -6.09 4.49
C ILE A 136 -4.13 -7.45 3.76
N GLN A 137 -3.15 -7.61 2.86
CA GLN A 137 -2.90 -8.87 2.14
C GLN A 137 -2.52 -10.03 3.06
N HIS A 138 -2.10 -9.73 4.29
CA HIS A 138 -1.79 -10.78 5.27
C HIS A 138 -3.06 -11.34 5.90
N GLU A 139 -4.17 -10.60 5.86
CA GLU A 139 -5.41 -10.90 6.56
C GLU A 139 -6.61 -10.99 5.59
N ILE A 140 -6.38 -11.51 4.37
CA ILE A 140 -7.38 -11.60 3.30
C ILE A 140 -8.65 -12.31 3.79
N ASP A 141 -8.52 -13.51 4.37
CA ASP A 141 -9.68 -14.31 4.77
C ASP A 141 -10.52 -13.64 5.86
N GLU A 142 -9.87 -13.08 6.89
CA GLU A 142 -10.57 -12.36 7.96
C GLU A 142 -11.18 -11.04 7.48
N THR A 143 -10.52 -10.35 6.54
CA THR A 143 -11.08 -9.16 5.89
C THR A 143 -12.32 -9.54 5.08
N ARG A 144 -12.24 -10.62 4.29
CA ARG A 144 -13.37 -11.10 3.49
C ARG A 144 -14.56 -11.48 4.38
N LYS A 145 -14.30 -12.22 5.45
CA LYS A 145 -15.32 -12.60 6.44
C LYS A 145 -15.99 -11.39 7.08
N TYR A 146 -15.22 -10.39 7.53
CA TYR A 146 -15.79 -9.24 8.25
C TYR A 146 -16.59 -8.31 7.33
N PHE A 147 -16.10 -8.07 6.12
CA PHE A 147 -16.75 -7.17 5.16
C PHE A 147 -17.66 -7.90 4.17
N GLU A 148 -17.96 -9.18 4.43
CA GLU A 148 -18.84 -10.01 3.60
C GLU A 148 -18.44 -10.04 2.11
N ILE A 149 -17.12 -10.04 1.86
CA ILE A 149 -16.55 -10.06 0.52
C ILE A 149 -16.67 -11.49 -0.04
N PRO A 150 -17.33 -11.70 -1.19
CA PRO A 150 -17.64 -13.03 -1.70
C PRO A 150 -16.41 -13.78 -2.24
N GLU A 151 -16.64 -14.99 -2.75
CA GLU A 151 -15.66 -15.69 -3.60
C GLU A 151 -15.33 -14.86 -4.84
N TYR A 152 -14.15 -15.11 -5.41
CA TYR A 152 -13.59 -14.42 -6.57
C TYR A 152 -13.33 -12.92 -6.36
N VAL A 153 -13.31 -12.46 -5.11
CA VAL A 153 -12.96 -11.09 -4.74
C VAL A 153 -11.89 -11.08 -3.65
N LEU A 154 -10.80 -10.33 -3.87
CA LEU A 154 -9.64 -10.26 -3.00
C LEU A 154 -9.39 -8.81 -2.53
N PRO A 155 -9.42 -8.49 -1.22
CA PRO A 155 -9.01 -7.19 -0.71
C PRO A 155 -7.48 -7.04 -0.81
N MET A 156 -7.01 -6.24 -1.77
CA MET A 156 -5.59 -6.18 -2.12
C MET A 156 -4.87 -4.97 -1.55
N MET A 157 -5.58 -3.85 -1.32
CA MET A 157 -4.95 -2.61 -0.90
C MET A 157 -5.93 -1.73 -0.14
N LEU A 158 -5.49 -1.08 0.94
CA LEU A 158 -6.24 0.02 1.53
C LEU A 158 -5.66 1.36 1.10
N LEU A 159 -6.52 2.37 1.01
CA LEU A 159 -6.14 3.77 0.90
C LEU A 159 -6.87 4.57 2.00
N SER A 160 -6.14 4.99 3.02
CA SER A 160 -6.66 5.90 4.04
C SER A 160 -6.48 7.34 3.58
N ILE A 161 -7.53 8.15 3.70
CA ILE A 161 -7.62 9.51 3.14
C ILE A 161 -8.18 10.46 4.20
N GLY A 162 -7.65 11.68 4.27
CA GLY A 162 -8.14 12.73 5.15
C GLY A 162 -7.33 14.02 5.04
N PHE A 163 -7.77 15.06 5.73
CA PHE A 163 -7.01 16.30 5.81
C PHE A 163 -5.73 16.09 6.65
N PRO A 164 -4.55 16.47 6.17
CA PRO A 164 -3.30 16.29 6.91
C PRO A 164 -3.29 17.21 8.14
N LYS A 165 -2.93 16.67 9.31
CA LYS A 165 -2.60 17.46 10.51
C LYS A 165 -1.13 17.88 10.52
N SER A 166 -0.27 17.03 9.98
CA SER A 166 1.13 17.33 9.66
C SER A 166 1.47 16.74 8.30
N ILE A 167 2.43 17.37 7.62
CA ILE A 167 2.96 16.90 6.34
C ILE A 167 4.42 16.50 6.59
N PRO A 168 4.77 15.21 6.40
CA PRO A 168 6.13 14.75 6.62
C PRO A 168 7.07 15.35 5.56
N PRO A 169 8.37 15.48 5.88
CA PRO A 169 9.37 15.89 4.91
C PRO A 169 9.43 14.90 3.73
N SER A 170 9.94 15.36 2.60
CA SER A 170 10.07 14.52 1.41
C SER A 170 11.02 13.34 1.65
N ILE A 171 10.56 12.13 1.31
CA ILE A 171 11.41 10.94 1.33
C ILE A 171 12.27 10.91 0.06
N PRO A 172 13.60 10.75 0.16
CA PRO A 172 14.48 10.66 -1.00
C PRO A 172 14.07 9.55 -1.98
N LYS A 173 14.21 9.83 -3.27
CA LYS A 173 14.00 8.87 -4.37
C LYS A 173 15.34 8.54 -5.03
N LEU A 174 15.40 7.40 -5.72
CA LEU A 174 16.53 7.13 -6.60
C LEU A 174 16.56 8.17 -7.73
N LYS A 175 17.76 8.50 -8.21
CA LYS A 175 17.93 9.31 -9.41
C LYS A 175 17.40 8.56 -10.64
N LYS A 176 16.89 9.30 -11.63
CA LYS A 176 16.19 8.72 -12.80
C LYS A 176 17.08 7.78 -13.60
N GLU A 177 18.37 8.05 -13.67
CA GLU A 177 19.36 7.30 -14.48
C GLU A 177 19.56 5.86 -13.99
N ILE A 178 19.17 5.58 -12.74
CA ILE A 178 19.21 4.25 -12.15
C ILE A 178 17.96 3.44 -12.52
N MET A 179 16.82 4.10 -12.76
CA MET A 179 15.53 3.45 -12.96
C MET A 179 15.01 3.49 -14.40
N ILE A 180 15.44 4.47 -15.20
CA ILE A 180 14.96 4.71 -16.56
C ILE A 180 16.04 4.26 -17.54
N HIS A 181 15.67 3.33 -18.42
CA HIS A 181 16.55 2.76 -19.43
C HIS A 181 16.06 3.16 -20.83
N LYS A 182 16.98 3.40 -21.76
CA LYS A 182 16.66 3.72 -23.17
C LYS A 182 16.82 2.47 -24.01
N GLU A 183 15.76 2.07 -24.71
CA GLU A 183 15.66 0.89 -25.60
C GLU A 183 15.88 -0.48 -24.94
N ARG A 184 16.92 -0.65 -24.11
CA ARG A 184 17.32 -1.90 -23.47
C ARG A 184 17.66 -1.67 -22.01
N TYR A 185 17.46 -2.70 -21.19
CA TYR A 185 17.84 -2.68 -19.78
C TYR A 185 19.37 -2.51 -19.65
N ARG A 186 19.80 -1.40 -19.04
CA ARG A 186 21.20 -1.17 -18.68
C ARG A 186 21.49 -1.94 -17.39
N LYS A 187 22.50 -2.80 -17.39
CA LYS A 187 22.98 -3.49 -16.19
C LYS A 187 24.00 -2.59 -15.47
N PRO A 188 23.63 -1.86 -14.40
CA PRO A 188 24.60 -1.08 -13.63
C PRO A 188 25.59 -1.99 -12.91
N SER A 189 26.80 -1.50 -12.66
CA SER A 189 27.76 -2.21 -11.80
C SER A 189 27.31 -2.22 -10.34
N ASP A 190 27.87 -3.14 -9.54
CA ASP A 190 27.61 -3.19 -8.09
C ASP A 190 27.93 -1.85 -7.40
N GLU A 191 28.99 -1.16 -7.85
CA GLU A 191 29.38 0.14 -7.33
C GLU A 191 28.34 1.23 -7.64
N GLU A 192 27.82 1.27 -8.88
CA GLU A 192 26.76 2.20 -9.26
C GLU A 192 25.48 1.97 -8.43
N ILE A 193 25.10 0.71 -8.24
CA ILE A 193 23.93 0.32 -7.44
C ILE A 193 24.13 0.76 -5.98
N ARG A 194 25.28 0.42 -5.40
CA ARG A 194 25.60 0.74 -4.00
C ARG A 194 25.57 2.25 -3.77
N ARG A 195 26.28 3.02 -4.60
CA ARG A 195 26.31 4.49 -4.50
C ARG A 195 24.90 5.09 -4.57
N ALA A 196 24.08 4.65 -5.51
CA ALA A 196 22.72 5.16 -5.65
C ALA A 196 21.81 4.87 -4.44
N LEU A 197 21.91 3.67 -3.87
CA LEU A 197 21.14 3.29 -2.68
C LEU A 197 21.65 4.01 -1.42
N GLU A 198 22.96 4.19 -1.28
CA GLU A 198 23.57 4.93 -0.18
C GLU A 198 23.22 6.43 -0.23
N GLU A 199 23.25 7.06 -1.41
CA GLU A 199 22.79 8.44 -1.59
C GLU A 199 21.30 8.60 -1.21
N LYS A 200 20.44 7.65 -1.58
CA LYS A 200 19.02 7.68 -1.25
C LYS A 200 18.76 7.56 0.24
N TYR A 201 19.35 6.57 0.91
CA TYR A 201 19.05 6.27 2.31
C TYR A 201 19.90 7.08 3.29
N GLY A 202 21.01 7.67 2.83
CA GLY A 202 22.03 8.29 3.67
C GLY A 202 22.84 7.26 4.46
N PRO A 203 23.87 7.67 5.21
CA PRO A 203 24.59 6.74 6.09
C PRO A 203 23.66 6.19 7.19
N VAL A 204 23.93 4.97 7.63
CA VAL A 204 23.47 4.50 8.95
C VAL A 204 24.31 5.27 9.96
N ASP A 205 23.69 6.26 10.60
CA ASP A 205 24.39 7.18 11.50
C ASP A 205 24.92 6.44 12.74
N GLN A 206 26.07 6.86 13.27
CA GLN A 206 26.55 6.43 14.58
C GLN A 206 25.54 6.82 15.67
N ASN A 207 24.83 7.94 15.48
CA ASN A 207 23.65 8.28 16.26
C ASN A 207 22.43 7.53 15.73
N LEU A 208 22.29 6.28 16.20
CA LEU A 208 21.20 5.38 15.87
C LEU A 208 19.81 5.97 16.14
N GLU A 209 19.70 6.86 17.12
CA GLU A 209 18.43 7.51 17.47
C GLU A 209 17.97 8.45 16.35
N LYS A 210 18.85 9.34 15.88
CA LYS A 210 18.58 10.24 14.75
C LYS A 210 18.30 9.48 13.44
N TYR A 211 19.00 8.37 13.21
CA TYR A 211 18.76 7.49 12.06
C TYR A 211 17.36 6.85 12.12
N LEU A 212 16.98 6.33 13.29
CA LEU A 212 15.65 5.72 13.47
C LEU A 212 14.55 6.78 13.45
N GLU A 213 14.77 7.96 14.03
CA GLU A 213 13.86 9.10 13.90
C GLU A 213 13.60 9.43 12.44
N ARG A 214 14.64 9.48 11.59
CA ARG A 214 14.52 9.70 10.14
C ARG A 214 13.75 8.61 9.40
N ILE A 215 13.86 7.36 9.84
CA ILE A 215 13.24 6.21 9.17
C ILE A 215 11.81 5.93 9.66
N PHE A 216 11.55 6.23 10.92
CA PHE A 216 10.28 6.06 11.60
C PHE A 216 9.53 7.38 11.81
N ILE A 217 9.91 8.48 11.14
CA ILE A 217 9.18 9.77 11.16
C ILE A 217 7.68 9.51 11.08
N GLU A 218 7.29 8.65 10.15
CA GLU A 218 5.91 8.26 9.87
C GLU A 218 5.19 7.56 11.03
N ALA A 219 5.90 6.78 11.85
CA ALA A 219 5.36 6.11 13.04
C ALA A 219 5.41 7.01 14.28
N LEU A 220 6.44 7.85 14.39
CA LEU A 220 6.63 8.82 15.48
C LEU A 220 5.64 9.98 15.40
N GLU A 221 5.31 10.44 14.20
CA GLU A 221 4.33 11.50 13.96
C GLU A 221 2.88 11.02 14.11
N ALA A 222 2.60 9.74 13.81
CA ALA A 222 1.23 9.19 13.76
C ALA A 222 0.53 9.10 15.11
N GLU A 223 1.23 8.81 16.20
CA GLU A 223 0.79 9.05 17.58
C GLU A 223 1.86 8.57 18.57
N LYS A 224 1.95 9.24 19.72
CA LYS A 224 2.68 8.82 20.92
C LYS A 224 2.10 7.52 21.51
N LEU A 225 2.07 6.42 20.76
CA LEU A 225 1.63 5.09 21.17
C LEU A 225 2.83 4.15 21.10
N ASP A 226 3.33 3.74 22.27
CA ASP A 226 4.37 2.73 22.53
C ASP A 226 5.65 2.76 21.65
N ALA A 227 5.86 3.82 20.87
CA ALA A 227 7.04 4.07 20.05
C ALA A 227 8.36 3.93 20.82
N PRO A 228 8.48 4.28 22.13
CA PRO A 228 9.70 4.00 22.88
C PRO A 228 10.04 2.50 22.92
N ASN A 229 9.04 1.63 23.11
CA ASN A 229 9.23 0.17 23.18
C ASN A 229 9.58 -0.42 21.81
N ASP A 230 8.95 0.05 20.73
CA ASP A 230 9.26 -0.39 19.37
C ASP A 230 10.64 0.10 18.90
N MET A 231 11.01 1.34 19.21
CA MET A 231 12.33 1.91 18.89
C MET A 231 13.43 1.20 19.68
N GLU A 232 13.25 0.97 20.98
CA GLU A 232 14.19 0.18 21.79
C GLU A 232 14.31 -1.26 21.31
N ARG A 233 13.20 -1.90 20.92
CA ARG A 233 13.24 -3.23 20.30
C ARG A 233 14.07 -3.24 19.02
N VAL A 234 13.86 -2.25 18.14
CA VAL A 234 14.63 -2.11 16.90
C VAL A 234 16.10 -1.82 17.21
N LYS A 235 16.42 -0.92 18.14
CA LYS A 235 17.81 -0.63 18.58
C LYS A 235 18.49 -1.91 19.09
N LYS A 236 17.84 -2.67 19.97
CA LYS A 236 18.34 -3.94 20.51
C LYS A 236 18.57 -4.97 19.41
N GLN A 237 17.64 -5.08 18.46
CA GLN A 237 17.76 -5.98 17.33
C GLN A 237 18.91 -5.58 16.39
N MET A 238 19.09 -4.29 16.12
CA MET A 238 20.19 -3.78 15.29
C MET A 238 21.56 -4.04 15.93
N LYS A 239 21.69 -3.82 17.24
CA LYS A 239 22.91 -4.17 17.99
C LYS A 239 23.19 -5.67 17.93
N ARG A 240 22.18 -6.51 18.19
CA ARG A 240 22.32 -7.98 18.16
C ARG A 240 22.73 -8.52 16.80
N LEU A 241 22.24 -7.91 15.72
CA LEU A 241 22.47 -8.37 14.34
C LEU A 241 23.66 -7.69 13.66
N ASP A 242 24.38 -6.85 14.41
CA ASP A 242 25.52 -6.06 13.94
C ASP A 242 25.22 -5.35 12.60
N ILE A 243 24.21 -4.48 12.64
CA ILE A 243 23.75 -3.76 11.44
C ILE A 243 24.69 -2.59 11.13
N GLN A 244 25.39 -2.70 10.00
CA GLN A 244 26.43 -1.78 9.53
C GLN A 244 25.98 -0.90 8.36
N ASN A 245 24.90 -1.26 7.65
CA ASN A 245 24.41 -0.50 6.50
C ASN A 245 22.90 -0.63 6.28
N ASN A 246 22.35 0.23 5.41
CA ASN A 246 20.91 0.28 5.12
C ASN A 246 20.37 -1.03 4.54
N ALA A 247 21.14 -1.74 3.71
CA ALA A 247 20.69 -3.01 3.15
C ALA A 247 20.51 -4.07 4.24
N GLN A 248 21.45 -4.15 5.19
CA GLN A 248 21.32 -5.02 6.36
C GLN A 248 20.15 -4.59 7.23
N PHE A 249 19.95 -3.30 7.49
CA PHE A 249 18.78 -2.81 8.22
C PHE A 249 17.46 -3.23 7.53
N LEU A 250 17.35 -2.96 6.22
CA LEU A 250 16.16 -3.28 5.44
C LEU A 250 15.88 -4.78 5.43
N PHE A 251 16.87 -5.64 5.19
CA PHE A 251 16.62 -7.06 4.92
C PHE A 251 16.88 -8.00 6.11
N LYS A 252 17.44 -7.52 7.23
CA LYS A 252 17.57 -8.29 8.48
C LYS A 252 16.64 -7.81 9.59
N VAL A 253 16.15 -6.56 9.53
CA VAL A 253 15.30 -5.96 10.56
C VAL A 253 13.91 -5.64 10.01
N ARG A 254 13.80 -4.79 8.98
CA ARG A 254 12.51 -4.27 8.50
C ARG A 254 11.72 -5.29 7.65
N TYR A 255 12.40 -5.98 6.76
CA TYR A 255 11.88 -7.02 5.86
C TYR A 255 12.78 -8.26 5.95
N PRO A 256 12.76 -8.98 7.08
CA PRO A 256 13.60 -10.16 7.25
C PRO A 256 13.29 -11.19 6.15
N THR A 257 14.30 -11.65 5.41
CA THR A 257 14.12 -12.54 4.25
C THR A 257 13.28 -13.79 4.56
N LYS A 258 13.47 -14.38 5.75
CA LYS A 258 12.69 -15.55 6.20
C LYS A 258 11.19 -15.24 6.35
N VAL A 259 10.85 -14.02 6.76
CA VAL A 259 9.46 -13.57 6.89
C VAL A 259 8.86 -13.33 5.51
N MET A 260 9.60 -12.66 4.61
CA MET A 260 9.15 -12.38 3.23
C MET A 260 8.68 -13.65 2.51
N VAL A 261 9.43 -14.75 2.59
CA VAL A 261 9.08 -16.01 1.92
C VAL A 261 7.97 -16.77 2.65
N ARG A 262 7.97 -16.77 4.00
CA ARG A 262 6.96 -17.48 4.79
C ARG A 262 5.54 -16.98 4.50
N MET A 263 5.41 -15.69 4.23
CA MET A 263 4.12 -15.07 3.95
C MET A 263 3.45 -15.61 2.67
N ASN A 264 4.22 -16.20 1.75
CA ASN A 264 3.67 -16.79 0.54
C ASN A 264 2.68 -17.93 0.83
N GLN A 265 2.92 -18.75 1.87
CA GLN A 265 2.05 -19.90 2.15
C GLN A 265 0.65 -19.44 2.56
N ARG A 266 0.59 -18.52 3.53
CA ARG A 266 -0.69 -17.92 3.95
C ARG A 266 -1.41 -17.24 2.79
N PHE A 267 -0.67 -16.51 1.96
CA PHE A 267 -1.23 -15.81 0.81
C PHE A 267 -1.83 -16.78 -0.22
N LYS A 268 -1.13 -17.89 -0.52
CA LYS A 268 -1.63 -18.97 -1.39
C LYS A 268 -2.91 -19.61 -0.84
N GLU A 269 -2.94 -19.90 0.46
CA GLU A 269 -4.11 -20.47 1.13
C GLU A 269 -5.30 -19.53 1.02
N SER A 270 -5.13 -18.23 1.31
CA SER A 270 -6.22 -17.25 1.21
C SER A 270 -6.71 -17.07 -0.23
N PHE A 271 -5.84 -17.18 -1.24
CA PHE A 271 -6.26 -17.17 -2.65
C PHE A 271 -7.16 -18.37 -2.97
N LYS A 272 -6.75 -19.58 -2.53
CA LYS A 272 -7.54 -20.79 -2.70
C LYS A 272 -8.89 -20.68 -1.98
N ASN A 273 -8.92 -20.16 -0.75
CA ASN A 273 -10.14 -19.91 0.02
C ASN A 273 -11.07 -18.86 -0.64
N ALA A 274 -10.53 -18.04 -1.55
CA ALA A 274 -11.29 -17.09 -2.35
C ALA A 274 -11.65 -17.63 -3.75
N GLY A 275 -11.38 -18.90 -4.05
CA GLY A 275 -11.68 -19.52 -5.34
C GLY A 275 -10.62 -19.30 -6.42
N PHE A 276 -9.43 -18.81 -6.09
CA PHE A 276 -8.33 -18.64 -7.04
C PHE A 276 -7.43 -19.87 -7.10
N GLU A 277 -7.11 -20.32 -8.31
CA GLU A 277 -6.28 -21.50 -8.61
C GLU A 277 -5.04 -21.09 -9.45
N ILE A 278 -4.32 -20.07 -9.00
CA ILE A 278 -3.19 -19.47 -9.74
C ILE A 278 -1.82 -20.03 -9.30
N PHE A 279 -1.74 -20.70 -8.14
CA PHE A 279 -0.49 -20.99 -7.41
C PHE A 279 -0.20 -22.45 -7.10
#